data_AF-A0A850BP75-F1
#
_entry.id   AF-A0A850BP75-F1
#
_cell.length_a   1.000
_cell.length_b   1.000
_cell.length_c   1.000
_cell.angle_alpha   90.00
_cell.angle_beta   90.00
_cell.angle_gamma   90.00
#
_symmetry.space_group_name_H-M   'P 1'
#
loop_
_entity.id
_entity.type
_entity.pdbx_description
1 polymer ?
#
loop_
_entity_poly.entity_id
_entity_poly.type
_entity_poly.pdbx_seq_one_letter_code
_entity_poly.pdbx_strand_id
1 'polypeptide(L)'
;MARHRTFILLSILTVIAGVVAWYFTQTWGGWENIASIVGKGDNMPIAGLIPIITFFTYLSLSEAFRHDRLIRQGREDEILDEMYK
;
A
#
# COMPACT_ATOMS: atom_id res chain seq x y z
N MET A 1 -42.16 24.31 1.16
CA MET A 1 -41.69 22.91 0.99
C MET A 1 -41.21 22.56 -0.43
N ALA A 2 -41.73 23.16 -1.51
CA ALA A 2 -41.34 22.82 -2.89
C ALA A 2 -39.85 23.11 -3.23
N ARG A 3 -39.30 24.27 -2.81
CA ARG A 3 -37.91 24.67 -3.12
C ARG A 3 -36.85 23.71 -2.58
N HIS A 4 -37.07 23.14 -1.39
CA HIS A 4 -36.15 22.15 -0.81
C HIS A 4 -36.23 20.79 -1.53
N ARG A 5 -37.42 20.38 -2.00
CA ARG A 5 -37.59 19.16 -2.77
C ARG A 5 -36.90 19.25 -4.14
N THR A 6 -36.98 20.41 -4.80
CA THR A 6 -36.26 20.65 -6.06
C THR A 6 -34.74 20.61 -5.86
N PHE A 7 -34.23 21.23 -4.80
CA PHE A 7 -32.79 21.17 -4.48
C PHE A 7 -32.31 19.75 -4.21
N ILE A 8 -33.07 18.97 -3.43
CA ILE A 8 -32.76 17.57 -3.14
C ILE A 8 -32.79 16.74 -4.44
N LEU A 9 -33.82 16.89 -5.27
CA LEU A 9 -33.91 16.16 -6.54
C LEU A 9 -32.76 16.49 -7.49
N LEU A 10 -32.38 17.77 -7.60
CA LEU A 10 -31.24 18.18 -8.41
C LEU A 10 -29.93 17.61 -7.87
N SER A 11 -29.71 17.64 -6.56
CA SER A 11 -28.50 17.05 -5.96
C SER A 11 -28.40 15.55 -6.21
N ILE A 12 -29.51 14.81 -6.07
CA ILE A 12 -29.57 13.38 -6.38
C ILE A 12 -29.28 13.13 -7.86
N LEU A 13 -29.87 13.92 -8.76
CA LEU A 13 -29.61 13.82 -10.20
C LEU A 13 -28.14 14.08 -10.54
N THR A 14 -27.51 15.08 -9.92
CA THR A 14 -26.08 15.38 -10.12
C THR A 14 -25.20 14.24 -9.60
N VAL A 15 -25.52 13.67 -8.44
CA VAL A 15 -24.78 12.52 -7.88
C VAL A 15 -24.93 11.30 -8.79
N ILE A 16 -26.15 10.97 -9.22
CA ILE A 16 -26.40 9.84 -10.13
C ILE A 16 -25.67 10.04 -11.45
N ALA A 17 -25.76 11.23 -12.04
CA ALA A 17 -25.04 11.55 -13.28
C ALA A 17 -23.53 11.42 -13.11
N GLY A 18 -22.98 11.87 -11.97
CA GLY A 18 -21.56 11.73 -11.64
C GLY A 18 -21.11 10.27 -11.49
N VAL A 19 -21.91 9.44 -10.80
CA VAL A 19 -21.63 8.00 -10.63
C VAL A 19 -21.72 7.27 -11.96
N VAL A 20 -22.74 7.57 -12.77
CA VAL A 20 -22.93 6.99 -14.11
C VAL A 20 -21.77 7.38 -15.02
N ALA A 21 -21.39 8.66 -15.05
CA ALA A 21 -20.25 9.13 -15.82
C ALA A 21 -18.96 8.42 -15.38
N TRP A 22 -18.69 8.36 -14.07
CA TRP A 22 -17.52 7.67 -13.52
C TRP A 22 -17.48 6.19 -13.94
N TYR A 23 -18.59 5.47 -13.84
CA TYR A 23 -18.71 4.08 -14.25
C TYR A 23 -18.38 3.88 -15.73
N PHE A 24 -18.84 4.79 -16.60
CA PHE A 24 -18.59 4.71 -18.04
C PHE A 24 -17.24 5.25 -18.49
N THR A 25 -16.57 6.10 -17.69
CA THR A 25 -15.25 6.66 -18.00
C THR A 25 -14.10 6.00 -17.23
N GLN A 26 -14.36 4.90 -16.53
CA GLN A 26 -13.34 4.21 -15.75
C GLN A 26 -12.29 3.58 -16.68
N THR A 27 -11.26 4.35 -17.02
CA THR A 27 -10.08 3.85 -17.71
C THR A 27 -9.22 3.12 -16.68
N TRP A 28 -9.08 1.80 -16.84
CA TRP A 28 -8.22 0.98 -15.99
C TRP A 28 -6.75 1.18 -16.38
N GLY A 29 -6.23 2.37 -16.10
CA GLY A 29 -4.82 2.75 -16.25
C GLY A 29 -4.03 2.58 -14.96
N GLY A 30 -4.32 1.55 -14.15
CA GLY A 30 -3.72 1.38 -12.82
C GLY A 30 -2.19 1.45 -12.85
N TRP A 31 -1.58 0.81 -13.85
CA TRP A 31 -0.14 0.85 -14.07
C TRP A 31 0.38 2.21 -14.52
N GLU A 32 -0.37 2.93 -15.36
CA GLU A 32 -0.02 4.29 -15.80
C GLU A 32 -0.08 5.27 -14.63
N ASN A 33 -1.07 5.12 -13.74
CA ASN A 33 -1.17 5.92 -12.52
C ASN A 33 0.01 5.63 -11.58
N ILE A 34 0.34 4.36 -11.34
CA ILE A 34 1.49 3.98 -10.52
C ILE A 34 2.78 4.53 -11.12
N ALA A 35 2.99 4.36 -12.43
CA ALA A 35 4.15 4.90 -13.14
C ALA A 35 4.21 6.44 -13.06
N SER A 36 3.06 7.12 -13.17
CA SER A 36 2.99 8.58 -13.02
C SER A 36 3.31 9.06 -11.61
N ILE A 37 2.98 8.28 -10.58
CA ILE A 37 3.26 8.64 -9.18
C ILE A 37 4.73 8.38 -8.87
N VAL A 38 5.23 7.18 -9.20
CA VAL A 38 6.62 6.78 -8.96
C VAL A 38 7.62 7.57 -9.80
N GLY A 39 7.24 7.92 -11.03
CA GLY A 39 8.06 8.67 -11.98
C GLY A 39 8.08 10.18 -11.75
N LYS A 40 7.25 10.73 -10.85
CA LYS A 40 7.39 12.13 -10.44
C LYS A 40 8.71 12.32 -9.70
N GLY A 41 9.44 13.38 -10.07
CA GLY A 41 10.82 13.60 -9.59
C GLY A 41 10.95 13.73 -8.07
N ASP A 42 9.92 14.22 -7.38
CA ASP A 42 9.87 14.32 -5.91
C ASP A 42 9.61 12.96 -5.22
N ASN A 43 8.98 12.01 -5.91
CA ASN A 43 8.68 10.68 -5.40
C ASN A 43 9.76 9.65 -5.73
N MET A 44 10.64 9.95 -6.69
CA MET A 44 11.71 9.04 -7.11
C MET A 44 12.61 8.56 -5.95
N PRO A 45 13.02 9.41 -4.99
CA PRO A 45 13.77 8.92 -3.82
C PRO A 45 12.98 7.92 -2.98
N ILE A 46 11.71 8.20 -2.69
CA ILE A 46 10.83 7.33 -1.90
C ILE A 46 10.63 6.00 -2.62
N ALA A 47 10.38 6.04 -3.93
CA ALA A 47 10.22 4.85 -4.74
C ALA A 47 11.47 3.95 -4.73
N GLY A 48 12.66 4.55 -4.70
CA GLY A 48 13.92 3.80 -4.53
C GLY A 48 14.11 3.22 -3.13
N LEU A 49 13.64 3.93 -2.09
CA LEU A 49 13.74 3.47 -0.70
C LEU A 49 12.79 2.31 -0.38
N ILE A 50 11.61 2.24 -0.99
CA ILE A 50 10.62 1.17 -0.76
C ILE A 50 11.24 -0.23 -0.92
N PRO A 51 11.88 -0.60 -2.05
CA PRO A 51 12.47 -1.94 -2.20
C PRO A 51 13.62 -2.18 -1.20
N ILE A 52 14.40 -1.16 -0.88
CA ILE A 52 15.51 -1.26 0.10
C ILE A 52 14.95 -1.56 1.50
N ILE A 53 13.98 -0.78 1.96
CA ILE A 53 13.33 -0.97 3.26
C ILE A 53 12.64 -2.33 3.30
N THR A 54 11.94 -2.71 2.23
CA THR A 54 11.27 -4.02 2.13
C THR A 54 12.29 -5.15 2.26
N PHE A 55 13.43 -5.05 1.57
CA PHE A 55 14.50 -6.04 1.63
C PHE A 55 15.08 -6.19 3.04
N PHE A 56 15.48 -5.08 3.68
CA PHE A 56 16.04 -5.15 5.02
C PHE A 56 15.00 -5.58 6.07
N THR A 57 13.75 -5.16 5.92
CA THR A 57 12.66 -5.61 6.80
C THR A 57 12.47 -7.12 6.70
N TYR A 58 12.45 -7.65 5.47
CA TYR A 58 12.38 -9.09 5.23
C TYR A 58 13.56 -9.82 5.87
N LEU A 59 14.78 -9.33 5.68
CA LEU A 59 15.98 -9.92 6.26
C LEU A 59 15.92 -9.95 7.79
N SER A 60 15.57 -8.82 8.41
CA SER A 60 15.46 -8.70 9.87
C SER A 60 14.37 -9.61 10.44
N LEU A 61 13.22 -9.72 9.78
CA LEU A 61 12.14 -10.61 10.22
C LEU A 61 12.51 -12.08 10.05
N SER A 62 13.14 -12.45 8.94
CA SER A 62 13.63 -13.81 8.70
C SER A 62 14.58 -14.26 9.82
N GLU A 63 15.51 -13.38 10.20
CA GLU A 63 16.46 -13.65 11.27
C GLU A 63 15.81 -13.70 12.65
N ALA A 64 14.90 -12.76 12.94
CA ALA A 64 14.12 -12.76 14.17
C ALA A 64 13.34 -14.08 14.35
N PHE A 65 12.67 -14.57 13.30
CA PHE A 65 11.93 -15.83 13.36
C PHE A 65 12.84 -17.06 13.53
N ARG A 66 14.06 -17.01 12.99
CA ARG A 66 15.03 -18.09 13.17
C ARG A 66 15.51 -18.17 14.60
N HIS A 67 15.87 -17.03 15.20
CA HIS A 67 16.31 -16.96 16.59
C HIS A 67 15.18 -17.28 17.57
N ASP A 68 13.97 -16.80 17.32
CA ASP A 68 12.79 -17.13 18.15
C ASP A 68 12.54 -18.64 18.19
N ARG A 69 12.81 -19.36 17.09
CA ARG A 69 12.73 -20.82 17.06
C ARG A 69 13.77 -21.49 17.96
N LEU A 70 15.01 -21.00 17.98
CA LEU A 70 16.08 -21.54 18.83
C LEU A 70 15.76 -21.32 20.32
N ILE A 71 15.28 -20.12 20.67
CA ILE A 71 14.82 -19.79 22.02
C ILE A 71 13.73 -20.76 22.48
N ARG A 72 12.71 -20.98 21.64
CA ARG A 72 11.61 -21.91 21.95
C ARG A 72 12.05 -23.36 22.10
N GLN A 73 13.20 -23.73 21.57
CA GLN A 73 13.81 -25.05 21.72
C GLN A 73 14.76 -25.15 22.91
N GLY A 74 14.99 -24.05 23.65
CA GLY A 74 15.97 -23.99 24.73
C GLY A 74 17.43 -23.99 24.25
N ARG A 75 17.67 -23.62 22.99
CA ARG A 75 18.98 -23.63 22.30
C ARG A 75 19.50 -22.20 22.08
N GLU A 76 19.35 -21.37 23.11
CA GLU A 76 19.71 -19.94 23.04
C GLU A 76 21.22 -19.73 22.83
N ASP A 77 22.02 -20.67 23.31
CA ASP A 77 23.47 -20.72 23.16
C ASP A 77 23.92 -20.81 21.70
N GLU A 78 23.11 -21.42 20.82
CA GLU A 78 23.42 -21.58 19.40
C GLU A 78 23.12 -20.33 18.55
N ILE A 79 22.46 -19.30 19.11
CA ILE A 79 22.08 -18.10 18.37
C ILE A 79 23.31 -17.37 17.83
N LEU A 80 24.35 -17.21 18.65
CA LEU A 80 25.58 -16.54 18.23
C LEU A 80 26.29 -17.31 17.11
N ASP A 81 26.34 -18.63 17.21
CA ASP A 81 26.93 -19.49 16.18
C ASP A 81 26.15 -19.42 14.87
N GLU A 82 24.82 -19.27 14.92
CA GLU A 82 23.99 -19.09 13.73
C GLU A 82 24.19 -17.70 13.09
N MET A 83 24.34 -16.63 13.89
CA MET A 83 24.57 -15.27 13.39
C MET A 83 25.93 -15.10 12.69
N TYR A 84 26.93 -15.91 13.05
CA TYR A 84 28.27 -15.85 12.47
C TYR A 84 28.44 -16.68 11.19
N LYS A 85 27.42 -17.43 10.76
CA LYS A 85 27.42 -18.17 9.49
C LYS A 85 27.09 -17.27 8.30
#